data_AF-A0A0G2EGP8-F1
#
_entry.id   AF-A0A0G2EGP8-F1
#
_cell.length_a   1.000
_cell.length_b   1.000
_cell.length_c   1.000
_cell.angle_alpha   90.00
_cell.angle_beta   90.00
_cell.angle_gamma   90.00
#
_symmetry.space_group_name_H-M   'P 1'
#
loop_
_entity.id
_entity.type
_entity.pdbx_description
1 polymer ?
#
loop_
_entity_poly.entity_id
_entity_poly.type
_entity_poly.pdbx_seq_one_letter_code
_entity_poly.pdbx_strand_id
1 'polypeptide(L)'
;MPTGGSTRGTTLVWGDYGLRMIDHDRRVSAKQFKNAEDTIRKRLRGMNYKLYKRVSANIGVYTSGNEVRMGKGKGKFDYWAARVPVHRVIFELIGEIHEKVVRDAFRLAGLYEFVKKGDPPVVGLTKLQDGITLESLKQARREPPPPKVAEGPVVPPMSIESPPTTMSPPP
;
A
#
# COMPACT_ATOMS: atom_id res chain seq x y z
N MET A 1 -4.79 1.01 15.20
CA MET A 1 -5.29 2.17 14.41
C MET A 1 -5.25 3.48 15.20
N PRO A 2 -4.80 4.62 14.63
CA PRO A 2 -4.95 5.93 15.28
C PRO A 2 -6.40 6.44 15.16
N THR A 3 -7.05 6.73 16.29
CA THR A 3 -8.44 7.20 16.34
C THR A 3 -8.59 8.72 16.28
N GLY A 4 -7.53 9.49 16.55
CA GLY A 4 -7.55 10.96 16.58
C GLY A 4 -7.36 11.66 15.24
N GLY A 5 -7.54 10.98 14.10
CA GLY A 5 -7.41 11.60 12.78
C GLY A 5 -5.97 11.79 12.28
N SER A 6 -5.01 10.99 12.77
CA SER A 6 -3.60 11.15 12.40
C SER A 6 -3.29 10.62 10.99
N THR A 7 -2.64 11.44 10.17
CA THR A 7 -2.11 11.11 8.83
C THR A 7 -0.62 10.75 8.85
N ARG A 8 0.00 10.66 10.03
CA ARG A 8 1.46 10.53 10.14
C ARG A 8 1.94 9.22 9.54
N GLY A 9 2.81 9.33 8.54
CA GLY A 9 3.44 8.18 7.89
C GLY A 9 2.54 7.47 6.88
N THR A 10 1.39 8.04 6.50
CA THR A 10 0.50 7.47 5.47
C THR A 10 0.79 7.98 4.05
N THR A 11 1.65 8.99 3.93
CA THR A 11 2.15 9.59 2.69
C THR A 11 3.63 9.29 2.45
N LEU A 12 4.02 9.37 1.18
CA LEU A 12 5.43 9.32 0.77
C LEU A 12 6.09 10.68 1.03
N VAL A 13 7.34 10.64 1.50
CA VAL A 13 8.10 11.85 1.85
C VAL A 13 9.36 11.99 1.00
N TRP A 14 10.11 10.89 0.80
CA TRP A 14 11.41 10.91 0.14
C TRP A 14 11.37 10.31 -1.26
N GLY A 15 10.76 9.13 -1.41
CA GLY A 15 10.68 8.42 -2.68
C GLY A 15 9.51 8.81 -3.57
N ASP A 16 9.55 8.34 -4.81
CA ASP A 16 8.49 8.53 -5.80
C ASP A 16 7.44 7.42 -5.72
N TYR A 17 7.86 6.22 -5.30
CA TYR A 17 7.02 5.06 -5.10
C TYR A 17 7.17 4.52 -3.69
N GLY A 18 6.15 3.84 -3.17
CA GLY A 18 6.26 3.17 -1.89
C GLY A 18 5.30 2.02 -1.67
N LEU A 19 5.59 1.29 -0.58
CA LEU A 19 4.85 0.13 -0.13
C LEU A 19 4.12 0.46 1.17
N ARG A 20 2.80 0.48 1.13
CA ARG A 20 1.93 0.86 2.25
C ARG A 20 1.11 -0.33 2.76
N MET A 21 0.99 -0.44 4.08
CA MET A 21 0.12 -1.44 4.70
C MET A 21 -1.35 -1.13 4.41
N ILE A 22 -2.16 -2.10 3.96
CA ILE A 22 -3.58 -1.83 3.61
C ILE A 22 -4.58 -2.43 4.59
N ASP A 23 -4.22 -3.51 5.25
CA ASP A 23 -5.16 -4.37 5.94
C ASP A 23 -5.33 -4.01 7.42
N HIS A 24 -4.46 -4.51 8.30
CA HIS A 24 -4.63 -4.44 9.74
C HIS A 24 -3.31 -4.11 10.42
N ASP A 25 -3.40 -3.40 11.54
CA ASP A 25 -2.20 -3.08 12.30
C ASP A 25 -1.62 -4.35 12.91
N ARG A 26 -0.31 -4.50 12.77
CA ARG A 26 0.39 -5.70 13.23
C ARG A 26 1.79 -5.38 13.71
N ARG A 27 2.30 -6.30 14.51
CA ARG A 27 3.71 -6.34 14.87
C ARG A 27 4.46 -7.09 13.78
N VAL A 28 5.39 -6.39 13.12
CA VAL A 28 6.25 -6.96 12.08
C VAL A 28 7.65 -7.12 12.65
N SER A 29 8.25 -8.30 12.46
CA SER A 29 9.59 -8.58 12.98
C SER A 29 10.69 -7.99 12.10
N ALA A 30 11.86 -7.74 12.68
CA ALA A 30 13.04 -7.28 11.95
C ALA A 30 13.44 -8.26 10.83
N LYS A 31 13.27 -9.56 11.04
CA LYS A 31 13.50 -10.60 10.03
C LYS A 31 12.56 -10.44 8.83
N GLN A 32 11.28 -10.16 9.06
CA GLN A 32 10.32 -9.92 7.98
C GLN A 32 10.66 -8.66 7.19
N PHE A 33 11.05 -7.56 7.84
CA PHE A 33 11.51 -6.36 7.15
C PHE A 33 12.75 -6.63 6.29
N LYS A 34 13.71 -7.39 6.82
CA LYS A 34 14.93 -7.76 6.08
C LYS A 34 14.58 -8.64 4.86
N ASN A 35 13.72 -9.63 5.01
CA ASN A 35 13.28 -10.47 3.90
C ASN A 35 12.55 -9.68 2.81
N ALA A 36 11.72 -8.70 3.19
CA ALA A 36 11.05 -7.82 2.25
C ALA A 36 12.05 -6.94 1.50
N GLU A 37 13.01 -6.35 2.22
CA GLU A 37 14.10 -5.57 1.63
C GLU A 37 14.96 -6.40 0.66
N ASP A 38 15.38 -7.60 1.06
CA ASP A 38 16.19 -8.49 0.23
C ASP A 38 15.42 -8.93 -1.03
N THR A 39 14.11 -9.16 -0.92
CA THR A 39 13.23 -9.45 -2.07
C THR A 39 13.20 -8.29 -3.06
N ILE A 40 13.01 -7.06 -2.58
CA ILE A 40 13.01 -5.85 -3.42
C ILE A 40 14.37 -5.68 -4.09
N ARG A 41 15.46 -5.81 -3.31
CA ARG A 41 16.83 -5.67 -3.81
C ARG A 41 17.18 -6.69 -4.87
N LYS A 42 16.75 -7.94 -4.67
CA LYS A 42 16.95 -9.03 -5.63
C LYS A 42 16.21 -8.75 -6.94
N ARG A 43 14.97 -8.24 -6.87
CA ARG A 43 14.16 -7.96 -8.07
C ARG A 43 14.69 -6.78 -8.89
N LEU A 44 15.29 -5.79 -8.21
CA LEU A 44 15.83 -4.56 -8.81
C LEU A 44 17.35 -4.60 -8.99
N ARG A 45 17.96 -5.80 -8.90
CA ARG A 45 19.41 -5.96 -9.02
C ARG A 45 19.90 -5.40 -10.36
N GLY A 46 20.94 -4.56 -10.31
CA GLY A 46 21.55 -3.94 -11.50
C GLY A 46 20.87 -2.64 -11.95
N MET A 47 19.81 -2.19 -11.28
CA MET A 47 19.16 -0.90 -11.56
C MET A 47 19.68 0.19 -10.62
N ASN A 48 19.64 1.45 -11.05
CA ASN A 48 20.01 2.59 -10.21
C ASN A 48 18.80 3.05 -9.39
N TYR A 49 18.78 2.69 -8.11
CA TYR A 49 17.73 3.10 -7.17
C TYR A 49 18.27 3.27 -5.76
N LYS A 50 17.51 3.99 -4.95
CA LYS A 50 17.71 4.11 -3.52
C LYS A 50 16.42 3.71 -2.79
N LEU A 51 16.57 2.76 -1.88
CA LEU A 51 15.47 2.24 -1.05
C LEU A 51 15.54 2.88 0.34
N TYR A 52 14.49 3.58 0.74
CA TYR A 52 14.31 4.13 2.08
C TYR A 52 13.45 3.22 2.94
N LYS A 53 13.83 3.07 4.21
CA LYS A 53 13.08 2.31 5.22
C LYS A 53 12.40 3.32 6.15
N ARG A 54 11.07 3.39 6.12
CA ARG A 54 10.28 4.34 6.93
C ARG A 54 10.02 3.85 8.36
N VAL A 55 10.25 2.56 8.61
CA VAL A 55 9.98 1.89 9.88
C VAL A 55 11.27 1.30 10.43
N SER A 56 11.54 1.54 11.71
CA SER A 56 12.62 0.90 12.46
C SER A 56 12.05 -0.10 13.47
N ALA A 57 12.75 -1.22 13.67
CA ALA A 57 12.40 -2.22 14.66
C ALA A 57 12.91 -1.76 16.04
N ASN A 58 12.05 -1.08 16.79
CA ASN A 58 12.39 -0.44 18.05
C ASN A 58 11.85 -1.16 19.31
N ILE A 59 11.09 -2.25 19.14
CA ILE A 59 10.49 -3.00 20.24
C ILE A 59 11.21 -4.33 20.39
N GLY A 60 11.81 -4.58 21.55
CA GLY A 60 12.34 -5.89 21.91
C GLY A 60 11.22 -6.85 22.30
N VAL A 61 11.12 -7.98 21.61
CA VAL A 61 10.19 -9.07 21.92
C VAL A 61 10.92 -10.12 22.74
N TYR A 62 10.29 -10.55 23.82
CA TYR A 62 10.79 -11.56 24.74
C TYR A 62 9.83 -12.74 24.72
N THR A 63 10.36 -13.95 24.55
CA THR A 63 9.56 -15.16 24.37
C THR A 63 10.00 -16.19 25.39
N SER A 64 9.04 -16.80 26.10
CA SER A 64 9.31 -17.98 26.92
C SER A 64 9.39 -19.21 26.01
N GLY A 65 10.27 -20.17 26.32
CA GLY A 65 10.34 -21.43 25.58
C GLY A 65 9.01 -22.17 25.61
N ASN A 66 8.62 -22.76 24.49
CA ASN A 66 7.34 -23.46 24.36
C ASN A 66 7.29 -24.70 25.26
N GLU A 67 8.44 -25.31 25.58
CA GLU A 67 8.52 -26.43 26.51
C GLU A 67 8.31 -26.05 28.00
N VAL A 68 8.36 -24.76 28.35
CA VAL A 68 8.33 -24.32 29.76
C VAL A 68 6.89 -24.09 30.21
N ARG A 69 6.51 -24.62 31.38
CA ARG A 69 5.21 -24.34 32.01
C ARG A 69 5.07 -22.85 32.37
N MET A 70 3.82 -22.39 32.39
CA MET A 70 3.47 -21.02 32.77
C MET A 70 3.92 -20.69 34.22
N GLY A 71 4.34 -19.45 34.48
CA GLY A 71 4.54 -18.94 35.84
C GLY A 71 5.98 -18.77 36.35
N LYS A 72 7.01 -18.88 35.50
CA LYS A 72 8.43 -18.73 35.92
C LYS A 72 9.06 -17.36 35.61
N GLY A 73 8.24 -16.32 35.47
CA GLY A 73 8.68 -14.97 35.10
C GLY A 73 8.71 -14.73 33.59
N LYS A 74 9.40 -13.66 33.17
CA LYS A 74 9.50 -13.23 31.77
C LYS A 74 10.59 -14.03 31.03
N GLY A 75 10.34 -14.40 29.79
CA GLY A 75 11.30 -15.12 28.94
C GLY A 75 12.51 -14.27 28.54
N LYS A 76 13.44 -14.89 27.79
CA LYS A 76 14.63 -14.23 27.25
C LYS A 76 14.31 -13.35 26.05
N PHE A 77 15.22 -12.44 25.71
CA PHE A 77 15.13 -11.64 24.48
C PHE A 77 15.17 -12.57 23.26
N ASP A 78 14.30 -12.31 22.29
CA ASP A 78 14.13 -13.14 21.10
C ASP A 78 14.45 -12.34 19.82
N TYR A 79 13.66 -11.29 19.52
CA TYR A 79 13.88 -10.48 18.32
C TYR A 79 13.38 -9.03 18.45
N TRP A 80 13.88 -8.17 17.57
CA TRP A 80 13.38 -6.82 17.38
C TRP A 80 12.15 -6.80 16.47
N ALA A 81 11.16 -6.00 16.81
CA ALA A 81 9.95 -5.80 16.04
C ALA A 81 9.54 -4.32 15.99
N ALA A 82 8.63 -3.99 15.08
CA ALA A 82 7.98 -2.69 15.02
C ALA A 82 6.45 -2.87 15.04
N ARG A 83 5.76 -1.93 15.68
CA ARG A 83 4.30 -1.79 15.51
C ARG A 83 4.04 -0.96 14.27
N VAL A 84 3.42 -1.56 13.27
CA VAL A 84 3.05 -0.87 12.03
C VAL A 84 1.53 -0.64 12.04
N PRO A 85 1.07 0.61 12.17
CA PRO A 85 -0.34 0.93 12.01
C PRO A 85 -0.79 0.77 10.55
N VAL A 86 -2.10 0.59 10.37
CA VAL A 86 -2.74 0.53 9.05
C VAL A 86 -2.40 1.78 8.24
N HIS A 87 -2.27 1.62 6.93
CA HIS A 87 -1.92 2.67 5.98
C HIS A 87 -0.59 3.36 6.25
N ARG A 88 0.30 2.79 7.06
CA ARG A 88 1.66 3.29 7.17
C ARG A 88 2.52 2.80 6.01
N VAL A 89 3.31 3.71 5.46
CA VAL A 89 4.35 3.42 4.47
C VAL A 89 5.52 2.72 5.17
N ILE A 90 5.94 1.58 4.61
CA ILE A 90 7.05 0.76 5.13
C ILE A 90 8.34 1.06 4.36
N PHE A 91 8.26 1.03 3.03
CA PHE A 91 9.39 1.29 2.13
C PHE A 91 9.05 2.39 1.14
N GLU A 92 10.05 3.17 0.78
CA GLU A 92 9.98 4.10 -0.34
C GLU A 92 11.15 3.85 -1.29
N LEU A 93 10.92 4.10 -2.56
CA LEU A 93 11.92 3.94 -3.60
C LEU A 93 11.97 5.19 -4.46
N ILE A 94 13.20 5.63 -4.74
CA ILE A 94 13.53 6.66 -5.73
C ILE A 94 14.51 6.05 -6.73
N GLY A 95 14.36 6.37 -8.01
CA GLY A 95 15.26 5.90 -9.06
C GLY A 95 14.62 5.93 -10.44
N GLU A 96 15.47 5.87 -11.45
CA GLU A 96 15.07 5.83 -12.86
C GLU A 96 14.64 4.40 -13.22
N ILE A 97 13.48 3.99 -12.72
CA ILE A 97 12.92 2.65 -12.92
C ILE A 97 11.47 2.79 -13.37
N HIS A 98 11.11 2.05 -14.40
CA HIS A 98 9.74 1.99 -14.90
C HIS A 98 8.78 1.48 -13.82
N GLU A 99 7.64 2.17 -13.63
CA GLU A 99 6.66 1.91 -12.58
C GLU A 99 6.25 0.43 -12.48
N LYS A 100 6.01 -0.23 -13.63
CA LYS A 100 5.62 -1.65 -13.68
C LYS A 100 6.64 -2.58 -12.99
N VAL A 101 7.93 -2.26 -13.09
CA VAL A 101 9.01 -3.04 -12.45
C VAL A 101 9.01 -2.81 -10.94
N VAL A 102 8.84 -1.57 -10.50
CA VAL A 102 8.76 -1.22 -9.07
C VAL A 102 7.53 -1.87 -8.44
N ARG A 103 6.38 -1.82 -9.12
CA ARG A 103 5.13 -2.46 -8.70
C ARG A 103 5.30 -3.97 -8.53
N ASP A 104 5.99 -4.63 -9.46
CA ASP A 104 6.27 -6.06 -9.36
C ASP A 104 7.22 -6.38 -8.18
N ALA A 105 8.27 -5.59 -7.98
CA ALA A 105 9.17 -5.74 -6.83
C ALA A 105 8.45 -5.61 -5.48
N PHE A 106 7.57 -4.62 -5.37
CA PHE A 106 6.78 -4.40 -4.16
C PHE A 106 5.69 -5.45 -3.95
N ARG A 107 5.07 -5.95 -5.02
CA ARG A 107 4.13 -7.07 -4.95
C ARG A 107 4.78 -8.34 -4.40
N LEU A 108 6.03 -8.62 -4.81
CA LEU A 108 6.79 -9.76 -4.30
C LEU A 108 7.18 -9.62 -2.82
N ALA A 109 7.36 -8.39 -2.35
CA ALA A 109 7.73 -8.12 -0.96
C ALA A 109 6.58 -8.40 0.04
N GLY A 110 5.32 -8.37 -0.41
CA GLY A 110 4.16 -8.75 0.40
C GLY A 110 2.82 -8.25 -0.16
N LEU A 111 1.73 -8.69 0.48
CA LEU A 111 0.36 -8.28 0.14
C LEU A 111 0.06 -6.88 0.70
N TYR A 112 0.55 -5.86 0.02
CA TYR A 112 0.50 -4.46 0.44
C TYR A 112 0.09 -3.56 -0.74
N GLU A 113 -0.29 -2.32 -0.42
CA GLU A 113 -0.71 -1.33 -1.41
C GLU A 113 0.51 -0.61 -2.02
N PHE A 114 0.50 -0.48 -3.34
CA PHE A 114 1.43 0.35 -4.08
C PHE A 114 0.95 1.80 -4.05
N VAL A 115 1.81 2.73 -3.64
CA VAL A 115 1.50 4.15 -3.49
C VAL A 115 2.49 4.99 -4.29
N LYS A 116 2.01 6.10 -4.84
CA LYS A 116 2.80 7.09 -5.57
C LYS A 116 2.95 8.39 -4.78
N LYS A 117 3.94 9.18 -5.14
CA LYS A 117 4.14 10.50 -4.56
C LYS A 117 3.04 11.43 -5.04
N GLY A 118 2.42 12.15 -4.10
CA GLY A 118 1.25 12.99 -4.37
C GLY A 118 -0.10 12.30 -4.09
N ASP A 119 -0.11 10.98 -3.84
CA ASP A 119 -1.33 10.31 -3.40
C ASP A 119 -1.82 10.87 -2.06
N PRO A 120 -3.15 11.02 -1.88
CA PRO A 120 -3.69 11.65 -0.68
C PRO A 120 -3.35 10.85 0.59
N PRO A 121 -3.19 11.54 1.72
CA PRO A 121 -3.02 10.89 3.01
C PRO A 121 -4.24 10.05 3.36
N VAL A 122 -4.02 9.06 4.21
CA VAL A 122 -5.10 8.20 4.74
C VAL A 122 -5.25 8.44 6.23
N VAL A 123 -6.51 8.49 6.68
CA VAL A 123 -6.90 8.61 8.07
C VAL A 123 -7.79 7.45 8.43
N GLY A 124 -7.36 6.65 9.41
CA GLY A 124 -8.05 5.39 9.69
C GLY A 124 -8.06 4.55 8.41
N LEU A 125 -9.25 4.23 7.90
CA LEU A 125 -9.45 3.49 6.64
C LEU A 125 -9.79 4.40 5.45
N THR A 126 -9.96 5.70 5.67
CA THR A 126 -10.48 6.64 4.67
C THR A 126 -9.35 7.43 4.03
N LYS A 127 -9.25 7.36 2.70
CA LYS A 127 -8.35 8.22 1.90
C LYS A 127 -8.94 9.63 1.83
N LEU A 128 -8.11 10.65 1.98
CA LEU A 128 -8.54 12.06 1.90
C LEU A 128 -8.58 12.51 0.43
N GLN A 129 -9.55 11.99 -0.30
CA GLN A 129 -9.85 12.31 -1.68
C GLN A 129 -11.30 12.83 -1.80
N ASP A 130 -11.66 13.35 -2.96
CA ASP A 130 -13.06 13.70 -3.30
C ASP A 130 -13.66 14.77 -2.38
N GLY A 131 -12.86 15.77 -1.99
CA GLY A 131 -13.29 16.86 -1.10
C GLY A 131 -13.37 16.48 0.39
N ILE A 132 -13.00 15.26 0.76
CA ILE A 132 -13.00 14.81 2.17
C ILE A 132 -11.78 15.40 2.88
N THR A 133 -12.02 16.42 3.71
CA THR A 133 -11.00 17.04 4.57
C THR A 133 -10.91 16.36 5.94
N LEU A 134 -9.80 16.59 6.65
CA LEU A 134 -9.64 16.16 8.06
C LEU A 134 -10.75 16.70 8.97
N GLU A 135 -11.20 17.91 8.70
CA GLU A 135 -12.25 18.59 9.47
C GLU A 135 -13.60 17.94 9.22
N SER A 136 -13.92 17.62 7.96
CA SER A 136 -15.12 16.87 7.60
C SER A 136 -15.21 15.52 8.33
N LEU A 137 -14.08 14.84 8.55
CA LEU A 137 -14.05 13.57 9.30
C LEU A 137 -14.26 13.74 10.80
N LYS A 138 -14.05 14.94 11.36
CA LYS A 138 -14.24 15.23 12.80
C LYS A 138 -15.63 15.78 13.11
N GLN A 139 -16.34 16.30 12.11
CA GLN A 139 -17.69 16.82 12.29
C GLN A 139 -18.67 15.71 12.69
N ALA A 140 -19.47 15.96 13.73
CA ALA A 140 -20.46 15.00 14.21
C ALA A 140 -21.61 14.76 13.23
N ARG A 141 -21.91 15.76 12.38
CA ARG A 141 -22.92 15.68 11.33
C ARG A 141 -22.22 15.77 9.98
N ARG A 142 -22.43 14.76 9.14
CA ARG A 142 -21.85 14.69 7.79
C ARG A 142 -22.96 14.39 6.79
N GLU A 143 -22.95 15.07 5.66
CA GLU A 143 -23.77 14.67 4.52
C GLU A 143 -23.22 13.35 3.95
N PRO A 144 -24.09 12.39 3.60
CA PRO A 144 -23.64 11.16 2.98
C PRO A 144 -22.81 11.49 1.73
N PRO A 145 -21.71 10.77 1.47
CA PRO A 145 -20.92 11.01 0.27
C PRO A 145 -21.84 10.94 -0.95
N PRO A 146 -21.63 11.79 -1.98
CA PRO A 146 -22.40 11.71 -3.20
C PRO A 146 -22.30 10.27 -3.74
N PRO A 147 -23.39 9.69 -4.27
CA PRO A 147 -23.35 8.35 -4.82
C PRO A 147 -22.21 8.30 -5.84
N LYS A 148 -21.27 7.35 -5.67
CA LYS A 148 -20.21 7.13 -6.65
C LYS A 148 -20.91 6.97 -7.99
N VAL A 149 -20.66 7.89 -8.92
CA VAL A 149 -21.11 7.75 -10.30
C VAL A 149 -20.54 6.41 -10.75
N ALA A 150 -21.39 5.40 -10.88
CA ALA A 150 -20.99 4.17 -11.51
C ALA A 150 -20.56 4.59 -12.91
N GLU A 151 -19.27 4.50 -13.21
CA GLU A 151 -18.81 4.49 -14.58
C GLU A 151 -19.61 3.38 -15.25
N GLY A 152 -20.65 3.78 -16.00
CA GLY A 152 -21.39 2.86 -16.84
C GLY A 152 -20.39 2.15 -17.75
N PRO A 153 -20.71 0.94 -18.22
CA PRO A 153 -19.82 0.24 -19.14
C PRO A 153 -19.48 1.19 -20.28
N VAL A 154 -18.20 1.52 -20.43
CA VAL A 154 -17.68 2.24 -21.59
C VAL A 154 -17.89 1.28 -22.75
N VAL A 155 -19.06 1.37 -23.40
CA VAL A 155 -19.32 0.66 -24.64
C VAL A 155 -18.35 1.25 -25.66
N PRO A 156 -17.36 0.49 -26.17
CA PRO A 156 -16.55 0.99 -27.26
C PRO A 156 -17.50 1.30 -28.43
N PRO A 157 -17.29 2.39 -29.20
CA PRO A 157 -18.13 2.66 -30.35
C PRO A 157 -18.01 1.46 -31.30
N MET A 158 -19.07 0.65 -31.38
CA MET A 158 -19.17 -0.40 -32.37
C MET A 158 -19.13 0.28 -33.73
N SER A 159 -18.06 0.03 -34.49
CA SER A 159 -17.97 0.36 -35.90
C SER A 159 -19.15 -0.30 -36.60
N ILE A 160 -20.08 0.51 -37.12
CA ILE A 160 -21.12 0.04 -38.02
C ILE A 160 -20.42 -0.29 -39.34
N GLU A 161 -20.00 -1.54 -39.50
CA GLU A 161 -19.58 -2.05 -40.78
C GLU A 161 -20.86 -2.33 -41.59
N SER A 162 -21.19 -1.41 -42.49
CA SER A 162 -22.30 -1.57 -43.43
C SER A 162 -22.04 -2.78 -44.34
N PRO A 163 -23.04 -3.66 -44.56
CA PRO A 163 -22.86 -4.85 -45.38
C PRO A 163 -22.53 -4.50 -46.83
N PRO A 164 -21.71 -5.30 -47.53
CA PRO A 164 -21.34 -5.04 -48.91
C PRO A 164 -22.58 -5.10 -49.81
N THR A 165 -22.81 -4.01 -50.54
CA THR A 165 -23.83 -3.94 -51.58
C THR A 165 -23.39 -4.83 -52.74
N THR A 166 -24.00 -6.00 -52.87
CA THR A 166 -23.87 -6.85 -54.06
C THR A 166 -24.49 -6.10 -55.25
N MET A 167 -23.66 -5.48 -56.08
CA MET A 167 -24.11 -4.98 -57.38
C MET A 167 -24.33 -6.17 -58.32
N SER A 168 -25.56 -6.38 -58.74
CA SER A 168 -25.89 -7.29 -59.84
C SER A 168 -25.42 -6.68 -61.18
N PRO A 169 -24.83 -7.47 -62.09
CA PRO A 169 -24.42 -6.96 -63.39
C PRO A 169 -25.63 -6.68 -64.32
N PRO A 170 -25.56 -5.65 -65.18
CA PRO A 170 -26.62 -5.28 -66.12
C PRO A 170 -26.79 -6.28 -67.29
N PRO A 171 -27.95 -6.24 -67.99
CA PRO A 171 -28.44 -7.32 -68.86
C PRO A 171 -27.64 -7.59 -70.13
#